data_AF-A0A5J9SSY9-F1
#
_entry.id   AF-A0A5J9SSY9-F1
#
_cell.length_a   1.000
_cell.length_b   1.000
_cell.length_c   1.000
_cell.angle_alpha   90.00
_cell.angle_beta   90.00
_cell.angle_gamma   90.00
#
_symmetry.space_group_name_H-M   'P 1'
#
loop_
_entity.id
_entity.type
_entity.pdbx_description
1 polymer ?
#
loop_
_entity_poly.entity_id
_entity_poly.type
_entity_poly.pdbx_seq_one_letter_code
_entity_poly.pdbx_strand_id
1 'polypeptide(L)'
;MSSLLAPLLLCSLLLAGLANNDHPFFTDCPTNTNYTRGSAFQANLDALLSSLPAAAAASSGFAENVTGAAPDQAYGLAQCRADVNASACRACLDASVKDITSQCPGQKSAMLGYEDCLLRHSNASFIRALDVSVVQYWWNPKTQDATQPAQFNSTLGTLMSNLTETAAYASPRMFAAGSVVLTPFVNIYGMAQCTRDIAKDDCYSCLVTAVTTIPTCCNGKQGGRVIYRTCSIRFEVYPFYNARAAEPAMSPAPAPVSGPINGGDHSVPGSAGESKSPPGNTGDSRSPPVFRAP
;
A
#
# COMPACT_ATOMS: atom_id res chain seq x y z
N MET A 1 44.80 42.77 -32.28
CA MET A 1 44.78 41.59 -31.40
C MET A 1 44.16 42.02 -30.08
N SER A 2 42.89 41.69 -29.85
CA SER A 2 42.17 42.04 -28.61
C SER A 2 41.27 40.88 -28.25
N SER A 3 41.61 40.15 -27.20
CA SER A 3 40.91 38.93 -26.79
C SER A 3 39.66 39.27 -25.98
N LEU A 4 38.50 38.76 -26.42
CA LEU A 4 37.26 38.79 -25.65
C LEU A 4 37.13 37.49 -24.86
N LEU A 5 37.31 37.54 -23.53
CA LEU A 5 36.89 36.45 -22.66
C LEU A 5 35.39 36.55 -22.39
N ALA A 6 34.65 35.50 -22.71
CA ALA A 6 33.27 35.34 -22.27
C ALA A 6 33.22 34.60 -20.92
N PRO A 7 32.52 35.11 -19.89
CA PRO A 7 32.33 34.38 -18.64
C PRO A 7 31.21 33.34 -18.81
N LEU A 8 31.56 32.07 -18.64
CA LEU A 8 30.58 30.99 -18.51
C LEU A 8 29.79 31.15 -17.20
N LEU A 9 28.53 31.58 -17.28
CA LEU A 9 27.61 31.46 -16.14
C LEU A 9 27.31 29.98 -15.89
N LEU A 10 27.88 29.41 -14.83
CA LEU A 10 27.41 28.16 -14.25
C LEU A 10 26.02 28.41 -13.63
N CYS A 11 24.97 28.15 -14.39
CA CYS A 11 23.61 28.10 -13.85
C CYS A 11 23.44 26.78 -13.07
N SER A 12 23.97 26.78 -11.84
CA SER A 12 23.82 25.68 -10.89
C SER A 12 22.38 25.58 -10.43
N LEU A 13 21.56 24.84 -11.18
CA LEU A 13 20.22 24.43 -10.79
C LEU A 13 20.29 23.51 -9.57
N LEU A 14 20.38 24.14 -8.40
CA LEU A 14 20.00 23.53 -7.14
C LEU A 14 18.50 23.21 -7.21
N LEU A 15 18.18 21.99 -7.65
CA LEU A 15 16.94 21.33 -7.23
C LEU A 15 17.07 21.01 -5.73
N ALA A 16 16.99 22.06 -4.91
CA ALA A 16 16.45 21.92 -3.58
C ALA A 16 15.00 21.46 -3.77
N GLY A 17 14.79 20.14 -3.74
CA GLY A 17 13.46 19.58 -3.67
C GLY A 17 12.73 20.27 -2.51
N LEU A 18 11.50 20.72 -2.75
CA LEU A 18 10.68 21.30 -1.71
C LEU A 18 10.44 20.21 -0.66
N ALA A 19 11.28 20.21 0.38
CA ALA A 19 10.93 19.66 1.67
C ALA A 19 9.81 20.56 2.20
N ASN A 20 8.59 20.30 1.73
CA ASN A 20 7.40 20.81 2.37
C ASN A 20 7.52 20.43 3.85
N ASN A 21 7.33 21.39 4.75
CA ASN A 21 7.14 21.14 6.18
C ASN A 21 5.76 20.49 6.41
N ASP A 22 5.47 19.44 5.64
CA ASP A 22 4.35 18.56 5.91
C ASP A 22 4.63 17.93 7.28
N HIS A 23 3.60 17.84 8.09
CA HIS A 23 3.67 17.19 9.41
C HIS A 23 2.85 15.90 9.30
N PRO A 24 3.18 14.84 10.05
CA PRO A 24 2.37 13.64 10.01
C PRO A 24 0.94 13.98 10.46
N PHE A 25 -0.05 13.59 9.65
CA PHE A 25 -1.46 13.89 9.94
C PHE A 25 -1.99 13.03 11.11
N PHE A 26 -1.29 11.93 11.41
CA PHE A 26 -1.40 11.20 12.67
C PHE A 26 -0.04 10.68 13.14
N THR A 27 0.10 10.62 14.46
CA THR A 27 1.15 9.88 15.16
C THR A 27 0.49 9.13 16.31
N ASP A 28 0.74 7.83 16.41
CA ASP A 28 0.22 6.93 17.43
C ASP A 28 1.41 6.28 18.17
N CYS A 29 1.53 6.62 19.45
CA CYS A 29 2.61 6.21 20.35
C CYS A 29 2.02 5.47 21.58
N PRO A 30 1.54 4.22 21.46
CA PRO A 30 0.91 3.51 22.58
C PRO A 30 1.91 3.25 23.72
N THR A 31 1.74 3.98 24.83
CA THR A 31 2.66 4.01 25.99
C THR A 31 2.72 2.73 26.83
N ASN A 32 2.10 1.63 26.36
CA ASN A 32 2.00 0.37 27.09
C ASN A 32 3.32 -0.42 27.12
N THR A 33 4.30 -0.09 26.25
CA THR A 33 5.55 -0.84 26.10
C THR A 33 6.72 0.08 25.74
N ASN A 34 7.52 0.46 26.74
CA ASN A 34 8.76 1.21 26.52
C ASN A 34 9.99 0.29 26.41
N TYR A 35 11.02 0.69 25.67
CA TYR A 35 12.34 0.06 25.67
C TYR A 35 13.37 0.86 26.47
N THR A 36 14.36 0.17 27.02
CA THR A 36 15.50 0.80 27.71
C THR A 36 16.46 1.38 26.68
N ARG A 37 16.90 2.64 26.86
CA ARG A 37 17.93 3.25 26.01
C ARG A 37 19.22 2.39 26.05
N GLY A 38 19.78 2.10 24.88
CA GLY A 38 20.96 1.23 24.74
C GLY A 38 20.67 -0.28 24.81
N SER A 39 19.38 -0.69 24.80
CA SER A 39 19.01 -2.11 24.70
C SER A 39 19.27 -2.69 23.30
N ALA A 40 19.36 -4.02 23.22
CA ALA A 40 19.42 -4.73 21.94
C ALA A 40 18.19 -4.43 21.07
N PHE A 41 16.99 -4.37 21.66
CA PHE A 41 15.78 -3.94 20.95
C PHE A 41 15.94 -2.56 20.28
N GLN A 42 16.55 -1.58 20.97
CA GLN A 42 16.79 -0.27 20.35
C GLN A 42 17.69 -0.40 19.11
N ALA A 43 18.82 -1.11 19.21
CA ALA A 43 19.73 -1.29 18.08
C ALA A 43 19.05 -2.02 16.90
N ASN A 44 18.20 -3.01 17.20
CA ASN A 44 17.42 -3.73 16.20
C ASN A 44 16.36 -2.84 15.54
N LEU A 45 15.70 -1.95 16.31
CA LEU A 45 14.75 -0.97 15.80
C LEU A 45 15.42 0.09 14.94
N ASP A 46 16.56 0.65 15.37
CA ASP A 46 17.32 1.65 14.62
C ASP A 46 17.78 1.07 13.26
N ALA A 47 18.27 -0.17 13.25
CA ALA A 47 18.63 -0.89 12.02
C ALA A 47 17.40 -1.15 11.11
N LEU A 48 16.29 -1.64 11.67
CA LEU A 48 15.03 -1.86 10.96
C LEU A 48 14.55 -0.58 10.27
N LEU A 49 14.39 0.52 11.03
CA LEU A 49 13.92 1.80 10.53
C LEU A 49 14.84 2.40 9.46
N SER A 50 16.16 2.22 9.57
CA SER A 50 17.10 2.68 8.54
C SER A 50 16.96 1.95 7.19
N SER A 51 16.47 0.70 7.21
CA SER A 51 16.39 -0.17 6.02
C SER A 51 15.07 -0.04 5.24
N LEU A 52 13.96 0.18 5.95
CA LEU A 52 12.60 0.13 5.39
C LEU A 52 12.34 1.16 4.29
N PRO A 53 12.76 2.45 4.38
CA PRO A 53 12.50 3.44 3.33
C PRO A 53 13.11 3.05 1.97
N ALA A 54 14.32 2.48 1.98
CA ALA A 54 15.00 2.02 0.78
C ALA A 54 14.29 0.82 0.15
N ALA A 55 13.97 -0.18 0.99
CA ALA A 55 13.30 -1.40 0.56
C ALA A 55 11.92 -1.12 -0.03
N ALA A 56 11.11 -0.28 0.63
CA ALA A 56 9.76 0.05 0.17
C ALA A 56 9.80 0.82 -1.17
N ALA A 57 10.68 1.80 -1.31
CA ALA A 57 10.83 2.56 -2.55
C ALA A 57 11.25 1.67 -3.75
N ALA A 58 12.09 0.66 -3.52
CA ALA A 58 12.46 -0.34 -4.53
C ALA A 58 11.35 -1.36 -4.84
N SER A 59 10.40 -1.57 -3.92
CA SER A 59 9.38 -2.64 -3.94
C SER A 59 7.96 -2.10 -4.16
N SER A 60 7.79 -1.21 -5.16
CA SER A 60 6.50 -0.58 -5.49
C SER A 60 5.79 0.07 -4.28
N GLY A 61 6.56 0.70 -3.39
CA GLY A 61 6.05 1.42 -2.24
C GLY A 61 5.64 0.56 -1.05
N PHE A 62 6.16 -0.66 -0.90
CA PHE A 62 5.90 -1.50 0.28
C PHE A 62 7.09 -2.38 0.65
N ALA A 63 7.45 -2.39 1.93
CA ALA A 63 8.33 -3.38 2.53
C ALA A 63 7.91 -3.70 3.97
N GLU A 64 8.09 -4.96 4.35
CA GLU A 64 8.05 -5.44 5.73
C GLU A 64 9.40 -6.07 6.08
N ASN A 65 9.83 -5.99 7.34
CA ASN A 65 11.05 -6.66 7.80
C ASN A 65 11.00 -6.96 9.31
N VAL A 66 11.83 -7.90 9.75
CA VAL A 66 12.06 -8.23 11.17
C VAL A 66 13.56 -8.20 11.42
N THR A 67 13.98 -7.45 12.44
CA THR A 67 15.40 -7.32 12.79
C THR A 67 15.65 -7.81 14.23
N GLY A 68 16.75 -8.52 14.44
CA GLY A 68 17.13 -9.09 15.74
C GLY A 68 16.62 -10.51 15.98
N ALA A 69 16.94 -11.04 17.16
CA ALA A 69 16.51 -12.34 17.66
C ALA A 69 15.74 -12.18 18.98
N ALA A 70 14.90 -13.16 19.33
CA ALA A 70 14.11 -13.12 20.54
C ALA A 70 15.02 -12.99 21.79
N PRO A 71 14.65 -12.16 22.80
CA PRO A 71 13.38 -11.44 22.95
C PRO A 71 13.36 -10.02 22.35
N ASP A 72 14.42 -9.59 21.66
CA ASP A 72 14.67 -8.21 21.23
C ASP A 72 14.30 -7.96 19.74
N GLN A 73 13.44 -8.79 19.16
CA GLN A 73 12.97 -8.63 17.77
C GLN A 73 12.16 -7.33 17.58
N ALA A 74 12.54 -6.55 16.56
CA ALA A 74 11.75 -5.43 16.07
C ALA A 74 11.08 -5.83 14.75
N TYR A 75 9.76 -5.67 14.67
CA TYR A 75 8.92 -5.88 13.49
C TYR A 75 8.56 -4.53 12.89
N GLY A 76 8.59 -4.38 11.57
CA GLY A 76 8.22 -3.12 10.94
C GLY A 76 7.69 -3.25 9.53
N LEU A 77 6.83 -2.30 9.15
CA LEU A 77 6.31 -2.13 7.80
C LEU A 77 6.42 -0.66 7.39
N ALA A 78 6.75 -0.43 6.13
CA ALA A 78 6.73 0.87 5.48
C ALA A 78 5.90 0.78 4.20
N GLN A 79 4.93 1.67 4.04
CA GLN A 79 4.04 1.66 2.89
C GLN A 79 3.73 3.07 2.37
N CYS A 80 3.78 3.26 1.07
CA CYS A 80 3.39 4.48 0.38
C CYS A 80 1.96 4.37 -0.19
N ARG A 81 1.32 5.51 -0.42
CA ARG A 81 0.07 5.58 -1.19
C ARG A 81 0.37 5.12 -2.62
N ALA A 82 -0.49 4.28 -3.20
CA ALA A 82 -0.08 3.47 -4.34
C ALA A 82 0.11 4.24 -5.67
N ASP A 83 -0.34 5.50 -5.73
CA ASP A 83 -0.17 6.48 -6.81
C ASP A 83 1.11 7.34 -6.67
N VAL A 84 1.89 7.14 -5.61
CA VAL A 84 3.14 7.88 -5.33
C VAL A 84 4.33 7.19 -6.01
N ASN A 85 5.21 7.99 -6.63
CA ASN A 85 6.41 7.47 -7.29
C ASN A 85 7.52 7.09 -6.29
N ALA A 86 8.50 6.30 -6.73
CA ALA A 86 9.55 5.77 -5.84
C ALA A 86 10.36 6.83 -5.10
N SER A 87 10.67 7.99 -5.71
CA SER A 87 11.46 9.05 -5.05
C SER A 87 10.65 9.83 -4.01
N ALA A 88 9.39 10.16 -4.31
CA ALA A 88 8.48 10.77 -3.34
C ALA A 88 8.16 9.82 -2.18
N CYS A 89 7.92 8.54 -2.49
CA CYS A 89 7.73 7.47 -1.51
C CYS A 89 8.95 7.35 -0.57
N ARG A 90 10.16 7.35 -1.12
CA ARG A 90 11.40 7.32 -0.33
C ARG A 90 11.50 8.53 0.61
N ALA A 91 11.32 9.74 0.08
CA ALA A 91 11.42 10.97 0.86
C ALA A 91 10.39 11.03 2.01
N CYS A 92 9.15 10.61 1.73
CA CYS A 92 8.08 10.51 2.74
C CYS A 92 8.45 9.52 3.87
N LEU A 93 9.02 8.36 3.52
CA LEU A 93 9.42 7.36 4.51
C LEU A 93 10.68 7.75 5.30
N ASP A 94 11.65 8.45 4.68
CA ASP A 94 12.80 9.01 5.40
C ASP A 94 12.36 10.09 6.40
N ALA A 95 11.39 10.95 6.04
CA ALA A 95 10.76 11.89 6.97
C ALA A 95 10.01 11.15 8.09
N SER A 96 9.28 10.10 7.76
CA SER A 96 8.60 9.24 8.74
C SER A 96 9.55 8.63 9.76
N VAL A 97 10.73 8.16 9.36
CA VAL A 97 11.73 7.61 10.31
C VAL A 97 12.25 8.68 11.27
N LYS A 98 12.50 9.90 10.78
CA LYS A 98 12.91 11.04 11.62
C LYS A 98 11.82 11.42 12.62
N ASP A 99 10.57 11.47 12.18
CA ASP A 99 9.45 11.94 12.98
C ASP A 99 8.95 10.87 13.97
N ILE A 100 8.95 9.57 13.63
CA ILE A 100 8.61 8.50 14.59
C ILE A 100 9.59 8.47 15.77
N THR A 101 10.88 8.67 15.49
CA THR A 101 11.95 8.63 16.49
C THR A 101 11.90 9.82 17.44
N SER A 102 11.46 10.98 16.95
CA SER A 102 11.36 12.21 17.75
C SER A 102 10.01 12.38 18.47
N GLN A 103 8.91 11.90 17.88
CA GLN A 103 7.57 12.02 18.46
C GLN A 103 7.15 10.82 19.33
N CYS A 104 7.66 9.60 19.06
CA CYS A 104 7.45 8.41 19.88
C CYS A 104 8.75 7.89 20.56
N PRO A 105 9.50 8.73 21.31
CA PRO A 105 10.77 8.32 21.88
C PRO A 105 10.60 7.18 22.89
N GLY A 106 11.42 6.14 22.77
CA GLY A 106 11.43 5.01 23.69
C GLY A 106 10.28 4.00 23.50
N GLN A 107 9.37 4.20 22.54
CA GLN A 107 8.22 3.31 22.33
C GLN A 107 8.60 2.03 21.56
N LYS A 108 8.23 0.87 22.09
CA LYS A 108 8.39 -0.42 21.41
C LYS A 108 7.40 -0.62 20.26
N SER A 109 6.28 0.08 20.27
CA SER A 109 5.28 0.07 19.21
C SER A 109 4.89 1.51 18.88
N ALA A 110 4.84 1.84 17.59
CA ALA A 110 4.36 3.12 17.11
C ALA A 110 3.90 3.02 15.65
N MET A 111 3.05 3.95 15.25
CA MET A 111 2.61 4.13 13.87
C MET A 111 2.47 5.62 13.56
N LEU A 112 2.86 6.06 12.37
CA LEU A 112 2.52 7.40 11.88
C LEU A 112 2.13 7.34 10.40
N GLY A 113 1.64 8.47 9.89
CA GLY A 113 1.55 8.66 8.45
C GLY A 113 1.48 10.12 8.02
N TYR A 114 1.95 10.31 6.80
CA TYR A 114 1.82 11.48 5.95
C TYR A 114 0.83 11.19 4.83
N GLU A 115 0.45 12.21 4.07
CA GLU A 115 -0.48 12.06 2.94
C GLU A 115 -0.06 10.96 1.95
N ASP A 116 1.25 10.83 1.72
CA ASP A 116 1.85 9.94 0.73
C ASP A 116 2.41 8.60 1.30
N CYS A 117 2.47 8.40 2.63
CA CYS A 117 3.01 7.17 3.22
C CYS A 117 2.68 6.95 4.71
N LEU A 118 2.89 5.74 5.20
CA LEU A 118 2.82 5.35 6.61
C LEU A 118 3.99 4.44 7.00
N LEU A 119 4.32 4.46 8.29
CA LEU A 119 5.39 3.68 8.92
C LEU A 119 4.86 3.09 10.23
N ARG A 120 5.08 1.80 10.46
CA ARG A 120 4.68 1.09 11.69
C ARG A 120 5.84 0.23 12.20
N HIS A 121 6.10 0.25 13.51
CA HIS A 121 6.98 -0.70 14.18
C HIS A 121 6.35 -1.28 15.45
N SER A 122 6.86 -2.42 15.91
CA SER A 122 6.40 -3.13 17.12
C SER A 122 7.45 -4.12 17.63
N ASN A 123 7.42 -4.45 18.93
CA ASN A 123 8.16 -5.59 19.49
C ASN A 123 7.39 -6.92 19.44
N ALA A 124 6.13 -6.89 19.00
CA ALA A 124 5.28 -8.05 18.77
C ALA A 124 4.85 -8.08 17.30
N SER A 125 4.80 -9.27 16.71
CA SER A 125 4.38 -9.44 15.32
C SER A 125 2.94 -8.97 15.13
N PHE A 126 2.75 -7.96 14.28
CA PHE A 126 1.45 -7.58 13.69
C PHE A 126 1.34 -8.02 12.22
N ILE A 127 2.46 -8.47 11.63
CA ILE A 127 2.54 -8.84 10.22
C ILE A 127 1.57 -10.00 9.95
N ARG A 128 0.76 -9.90 8.89
CA ARG A 128 -0.29 -10.87 8.52
C ARG A 128 -1.41 -10.99 9.56
N ALA A 129 -1.63 -9.97 10.39
CA ALA A 129 -2.73 -9.93 11.35
C ALA A 129 -3.67 -8.74 11.07
N LEU A 130 -4.97 -9.04 10.97
CA LEU A 130 -6.01 -8.02 10.88
C LEU A 130 -6.10 -7.22 12.19
N ASP A 131 -5.88 -5.91 12.10
CA ASP A 131 -5.89 -4.98 13.22
C ASP A 131 -6.77 -3.76 12.91
N VAL A 132 -8.04 -3.88 13.33
CA VAL A 132 -9.07 -2.84 13.22
C VAL A 132 -9.10 -1.90 14.44
N SER A 133 -7.98 -1.76 15.15
CA SER A 133 -7.85 -0.72 16.19
C SER A 133 -7.87 0.66 15.52
N VAL A 134 -8.81 1.53 15.92
CA VAL A 134 -8.87 2.92 15.43
C VAL A 134 -7.55 3.61 15.77
N VAL A 135 -6.92 4.21 14.76
CA VAL A 135 -5.77 5.10 14.94
C VAL A 135 -6.26 6.54 15.00
N GLN A 136 -7.04 6.93 14.00
CA GLN A 136 -7.66 8.26 13.93
C GLN A 136 -8.83 8.20 12.95
N TYR A 137 -9.90 8.92 13.23
CA TYR A 137 -10.86 9.35 12.21
C TYR A 137 -11.12 10.83 12.40
N TRP A 138 -11.31 11.55 11.31
CA TRP A 138 -11.59 12.98 11.34
C TRP A 138 -12.23 13.47 10.05
N TRP A 139 -12.93 14.59 10.16
CA TRP A 139 -13.36 15.43 9.06
C TRP A 139 -12.67 16.79 9.24
N ASN A 140 -12.33 17.46 8.16
CA ASN A 140 -11.80 18.81 8.24
C ASN A 140 -12.93 19.73 8.74
N PRO A 141 -12.80 20.44 9.88
CA PRO A 141 -13.87 21.30 10.40
C PRO A 141 -14.19 22.51 9.49
N LYS A 142 -13.35 22.78 8.49
CA LYS A 142 -13.60 23.76 7.42
C LYS A 142 -14.32 23.17 6.20
N THR A 143 -14.48 21.84 6.10
CA THR A 143 -15.35 21.26 5.07
C THR A 143 -16.80 21.55 5.43
N GLN A 144 -17.55 21.99 4.42
CA GLN A 144 -18.96 22.29 4.59
C GLN A 144 -19.76 20.99 4.71
N ASP A 145 -20.97 21.10 5.23
CA ASP A 145 -21.96 20.04 5.11
C ASP A 145 -22.37 19.90 3.63
N ALA A 146 -22.68 18.68 3.21
CA ALA A 146 -23.23 18.42 1.89
C ALA A 146 -24.62 19.07 1.79
N THR A 147 -24.88 19.82 0.72
CA THR A 147 -26.17 20.52 0.52
C THR A 147 -27.37 19.56 0.46
N GLN A 148 -27.14 18.30 0.09
CA GLN A 148 -28.13 17.23 0.09
C GLN A 148 -27.54 15.98 0.77
N PRO A 149 -27.52 15.92 2.13
CA PRO A 149 -26.81 14.86 2.86
C PRO A 149 -27.24 13.44 2.51
N ALA A 150 -28.54 13.21 2.29
CA ALA A 150 -29.06 11.89 1.92
C ALA A 150 -28.54 11.40 0.54
N GLN A 151 -28.54 12.29 -0.46
CA GLN A 151 -27.99 11.99 -1.79
C GLN A 151 -26.47 11.76 -1.68
N PHE A 152 -25.75 12.68 -1.00
CA PHE A 152 -24.32 12.59 -0.80
C PHE A 152 -23.90 11.27 -0.13
N ASN A 153 -24.53 10.92 1.00
CA ASN A 153 -24.22 9.70 1.75
C ASN A 153 -24.48 8.43 0.91
N SER A 154 -25.57 8.38 0.14
CA SER A 154 -25.91 7.26 -0.73
C SER A 154 -24.88 7.08 -1.87
N THR A 155 -24.54 8.19 -2.55
CA THR A 155 -23.55 8.23 -3.62
C THR A 155 -22.15 7.89 -3.11
N LEU A 156 -21.75 8.43 -1.95
CA LEU A 156 -20.50 8.11 -1.27
C LEU A 156 -20.43 6.64 -0.86
N GLY A 157 -21.49 6.10 -0.26
CA GLY A 157 -21.54 4.68 0.13
C GLY A 157 -21.35 3.74 -1.05
N THR A 158 -21.98 4.07 -2.19
CA THR A 158 -21.83 3.31 -3.45
C THR A 158 -20.40 3.39 -3.99
N LEU A 159 -19.80 4.58 -4.02
CA LEU A 159 -18.40 4.76 -4.42
C LEU A 159 -17.46 3.95 -3.52
N MET A 160 -17.58 4.10 -2.20
CA MET A 160 -16.69 3.44 -1.25
C MET A 160 -16.84 1.92 -1.26
N SER A 161 -18.05 1.39 -1.45
CA SER A 161 -18.28 -0.05 -1.64
C SER A 161 -17.49 -0.59 -2.84
N ASN A 162 -17.58 0.07 -3.99
CA ASN A 162 -16.86 -0.34 -5.21
C ASN A 162 -15.33 -0.22 -5.06
N LEU A 163 -14.85 0.80 -4.36
CA LEU A 163 -13.43 0.97 -4.07
C LEU A 163 -12.92 -0.10 -3.08
N THR A 164 -13.73 -0.49 -2.10
CA THR A 164 -13.40 -1.56 -1.15
C THR A 164 -13.22 -2.91 -1.84
N GLU A 165 -14.17 -3.30 -2.71
CA GLU A 165 -14.07 -4.51 -3.55
C GLU A 165 -12.83 -4.48 -4.45
N THR A 166 -12.60 -3.35 -5.13
CA THR A 166 -11.46 -3.17 -6.04
C THR A 166 -10.13 -3.26 -5.30
N ALA A 167 -10.01 -2.61 -4.15
CA ALA A 167 -8.79 -2.62 -3.33
C ALA A 167 -8.50 -4.02 -2.79
N ALA A 168 -9.48 -4.72 -2.24
CA ALA A 168 -9.28 -6.04 -1.64
C ALA A 168 -8.99 -7.15 -2.66
N TYR A 169 -9.75 -7.20 -3.75
CA TYR A 169 -9.79 -8.38 -4.62
C TYR A 169 -9.07 -8.22 -5.96
N ALA A 170 -9.16 -7.05 -6.60
CA ALA A 170 -8.61 -6.81 -7.94
C ALA A 170 -7.20 -6.17 -7.92
N SER A 171 -6.95 -5.24 -6.99
CA SER A 171 -5.75 -4.42 -6.97
C SER A 171 -4.51 -5.17 -6.47
N PRO A 172 -3.39 -5.18 -7.24
CA PRO A 172 -2.13 -5.80 -6.80
C PRO A 172 -1.43 -5.00 -5.68
N ARG A 173 -1.87 -3.76 -5.42
CA ARG A 173 -1.32 -2.87 -4.38
C ARG A 173 -2.26 -2.68 -3.18
N MET A 174 -3.34 -3.47 -3.10
CA MET A 174 -4.40 -3.34 -2.08
C MET A 174 -4.95 -1.91 -1.96
N PHE A 175 -5.12 -1.25 -3.10
CA PHE A 175 -5.46 0.16 -3.22
C PHE A 175 -6.50 0.36 -4.31
N ALA A 176 -7.47 1.25 -4.07
CA ALA A 176 -8.34 1.79 -5.10
C ALA A 176 -8.59 3.28 -4.86
N ALA A 177 -8.71 4.05 -5.95
CA ALA A 177 -9.15 5.44 -5.92
C ALA A 177 -10.01 5.74 -7.15
N GLY A 178 -11.00 6.61 -6.98
CA GLY A 178 -11.96 6.92 -8.03
C GLY A 178 -12.83 8.12 -7.70
N SER A 179 -13.70 8.49 -8.63
CA SER A 179 -14.64 9.58 -8.45
C SER A 179 -15.99 9.27 -9.09
N VAL A 180 -17.03 9.92 -8.57
CA VAL A 180 -18.40 9.85 -9.09
C VAL A 180 -19.01 11.24 -9.13
N VAL A 181 -19.79 11.52 -10.18
CA VAL A 181 -20.53 12.78 -10.32
C VAL A 181 -21.72 12.77 -9.36
N LEU A 182 -21.80 13.78 -8.48
CA LEU A 182 -22.95 13.99 -7.59
C LEU A 182 -23.92 15.01 -8.18
N THR A 183 -23.38 16.09 -8.74
CA THR A 183 -24.12 17.15 -9.47
C THR A 183 -23.28 17.62 -10.66
N PRO A 184 -23.82 18.43 -11.60
CA PRO A 184 -23.04 18.98 -12.72
C PRO A 184 -21.79 19.80 -12.33
N PHE A 185 -21.66 20.19 -11.06
CA PHE A 185 -20.55 21.00 -10.54
C PHE A 185 -19.77 20.33 -9.39
N VAL A 186 -20.21 19.16 -8.90
CA VAL A 186 -19.63 18.50 -7.73
C VAL A 186 -19.41 17.02 -8.01
N ASN A 187 -18.16 16.59 -7.88
CA ASN A 187 -17.77 15.19 -7.84
C ASN A 187 -17.44 14.80 -6.40
N ILE A 188 -17.69 13.54 -6.04
CA ILE A 188 -17.12 12.91 -4.84
C ILE A 188 -15.90 12.13 -5.30
N TYR A 189 -14.75 12.38 -4.68
CA TYR A 189 -13.51 11.64 -4.84
C TYR A 189 -13.34 10.71 -3.63
N GLY A 190 -12.92 9.47 -3.87
CA GLY A 190 -12.77 8.46 -2.83
C GLY A 190 -11.50 7.63 -3.02
N MET A 191 -10.99 7.10 -1.92
CA MET A 191 -9.82 6.23 -1.87
C MET A 191 -9.97 5.21 -0.73
N ALA A 192 -9.56 3.97 -1.00
CA ALA A 192 -9.45 2.88 -0.05
C ALA A 192 -8.07 2.20 -0.19
N GLN A 193 -7.37 1.95 0.93
CA GLN A 193 -6.08 1.25 0.91
C GLN A 193 -5.86 0.41 2.17
N CYS A 194 -5.39 -0.83 2.00
CA CYS A 194 -4.91 -1.70 3.08
C CYS A 194 -3.38 -1.73 3.15
N THR A 195 -2.82 -2.13 4.29
CA THR A 195 -1.42 -2.56 4.37
C THR A 195 -1.27 -3.89 3.63
N ARG A 196 -0.19 -4.05 2.86
CA ARG A 196 -0.01 -5.20 1.94
C ARG A 196 0.51 -6.48 2.60
N ASP A 197 0.57 -6.52 3.93
CA ASP A 197 1.00 -7.67 4.73
C ASP A 197 -0.14 -8.66 5.06
N ILE A 198 -1.41 -8.25 4.89
CA ILE A 198 -2.60 -9.05 5.28
C ILE A 198 -3.26 -9.79 4.09
N ALA A 199 -4.25 -10.65 4.38
CA ALA A 199 -5.01 -11.36 3.35
C ALA A 199 -6.07 -10.48 2.66
N LYS A 200 -6.58 -10.92 1.50
CA LYS A 200 -7.62 -10.18 0.76
C LYS A 200 -8.91 -10.00 1.56
N ASP A 201 -9.36 -11.06 2.24
CA ASP A 201 -10.60 -11.03 3.03
C ASP A 201 -10.46 -10.17 4.29
N ASP A 202 -9.26 -10.13 4.89
CA ASP A 202 -8.92 -9.20 5.97
C ASP A 202 -8.95 -7.74 5.48
N CYS A 203 -8.45 -7.49 4.27
CA CYS A 203 -8.45 -6.16 3.66
C CYS A 203 -9.87 -5.68 3.39
N TYR A 204 -10.70 -6.54 2.79
CA TYR A 204 -12.13 -6.29 2.60
C TYR A 204 -12.82 -6.01 3.93
N SER A 205 -12.62 -6.86 4.94
CA SER A 205 -13.22 -6.72 6.28
C SER A 205 -12.81 -5.40 6.96
N CYS A 206 -11.54 -5.03 6.89
CA CYS A 206 -11.05 -3.75 7.43
C CYS A 206 -11.70 -2.55 6.72
N LEU A 207 -11.73 -2.57 5.38
CA LEU A 207 -12.27 -1.47 4.60
C LEU A 207 -13.79 -1.33 4.76
N VAL A 208 -14.54 -2.44 4.82
CA VAL A 208 -15.97 -2.42 5.17
C VAL A 208 -16.18 -1.79 6.55
N THR A 209 -15.38 -2.17 7.55
CA THR A 209 -15.42 -1.57 8.90
C THR A 209 -15.15 -0.06 8.87
N ALA A 210 -14.27 0.41 7.98
CA ALA A 210 -13.98 1.83 7.80
C ALA A 210 -15.15 2.58 7.16
N VAL A 211 -15.80 1.98 6.15
CA VAL A 211 -16.99 2.55 5.49
C VAL A 211 -18.17 2.62 6.45
N THR A 212 -18.40 1.60 7.29
CA THR A 212 -19.47 1.61 8.30
C THR A 212 -19.22 2.59 9.46
N THR A 213 -18.01 3.14 9.57
CA THR A 213 -17.66 4.20 10.54
C THR A 213 -18.02 5.61 10.05
N ILE A 214 -18.18 5.82 8.73
CA ILE A 214 -18.52 7.12 8.12
C ILE A 214 -19.79 7.75 8.75
N PRO A 215 -20.91 7.04 8.97
CA PRO A 215 -22.12 7.62 9.57
C PRO A 215 -21.96 8.08 11.04
N THR A 216 -20.90 7.63 11.72
CA THR A 216 -20.58 8.02 13.10
C THR A 216 -19.55 9.15 13.14
N CYS A 217 -18.50 9.10 12.32
CA CYS A 217 -17.48 10.14 12.31
C CYS A 217 -17.88 11.38 11.50
N CYS A 218 -18.49 11.19 10.33
CA CYS A 218 -18.35 12.12 9.22
C CYS A 218 -19.66 12.30 8.43
N ASN A 219 -20.79 12.00 9.06
CA ASN A 219 -22.12 11.98 8.43
C ASN A 219 -22.47 13.34 7.79
N GLY A 220 -22.78 13.33 6.49
CA GLY A 220 -23.14 14.53 5.75
C GLY A 220 -22.00 15.53 5.53
N LYS A 221 -20.75 15.23 5.92
CA LYS A 221 -19.58 16.08 5.65
C LYS A 221 -19.11 15.90 4.21
N GLN A 222 -18.64 16.97 3.57
CA GLN A 222 -18.08 16.90 2.22
C GLN A 222 -16.71 16.22 2.13
N GLY A 223 -16.04 16.00 3.27
CA GLY A 223 -14.78 15.27 3.33
C GLY A 223 -14.58 14.57 4.66
N GLY A 224 -13.83 13.47 4.67
CA GLY A 224 -13.61 12.66 5.85
C GLY A 224 -12.56 11.56 5.63
N ARG A 225 -11.94 11.14 6.73
CA ARG A 225 -10.90 10.09 6.74
C ARG A 225 -11.10 9.17 7.93
N VAL A 226 -10.94 7.87 7.71
CA VAL A 226 -10.93 6.83 8.75
C VAL A 226 -9.65 6.02 8.57
N ILE A 227 -8.84 5.91 9.63
CA ILE A 227 -7.58 5.18 9.66
C ILE A 227 -7.64 4.13 10.78
N TYR A 228 -7.52 2.87 10.37
CA TYR A 228 -7.18 1.73 11.21
C TYR A 228 -5.70 1.38 11.04
N ARG A 229 -5.19 0.52 11.91
CA ARG A 229 -3.79 0.05 11.84
C ARG A 229 -3.49 -0.79 10.58
N THR A 230 -4.52 -1.40 9.98
CA THR A 230 -4.42 -2.26 8.78
C THR A 230 -4.98 -1.62 7.51
N CYS A 231 -5.81 -0.58 7.58
CA CYS A 231 -6.38 0.06 6.39
C CYS A 231 -6.82 1.50 6.63
N SER A 232 -7.01 2.26 5.56
CA SER A 232 -7.61 3.59 5.62
C SER A 232 -8.51 3.88 4.43
N ILE A 233 -9.47 4.77 4.66
CA ILE A 233 -10.28 5.39 3.61
C ILE A 233 -10.20 6.91 3.71
N ARG A 234 -10.37 7.57 2.58
CA ARG A 234 -10.58 9.02 2.49
C ARG A 234 -11.60 9.35 1.41
N PHE A 235 -12.43 10.35 1.67
CA PHE A 235 -13.26 10.97 0.64
C PHE A 235 -13.23 12.49 0.77
N GLU A 236 -13.42 13.19 -0.35
CA GLU A 236 -13.43 14.65 -0.46
C GLU A 236 -14.29 15.06 -1.68
N VAL A 237 -14.69 16.33 -1.76
CA VAL A 237 -15.29 16.93 -2.99
C VAL A 237 -14.26 17.56 -3.94
N TYR A 238 -12.96 17.37 -3.69
CA TYR A 238 -11.85 17.84 -4.52
C TYR A 238 -10.82 16.72 -4.76
N PRO A 239 -10.04 16.75 -5.86
CA PRO A 239 -9.02 15.73 -6.11
C PRO A 239 -7.89 15.79 -5.07
N PHE A 240 -7.51 14.64 -4.50
CA PHE A 240 -6.42 14.50 -3.53
C PHE A 240 -5.42 13.37 -3.86
N TYR A 241 -5.56 12.73 -5.02
CA TYR A 241 -4.69 11.66 -5.51
C TYR A 241 -4.32 11.88 -6.98
N ASN A 242 -3.22 11.30 -7.44
CA ASN A 242 -2.79 11.37 -8.83
C ASN A 242 -3.54 10.34 -9.67
N ALA A 243 -4.64 10.75 -10.31
CA ALA A 243 -5.48 9.85 -11.11
C ALA A 243 -4.70 9.04 -12.17
N ARG A 244 -3.71 9.63 -12.84
CA ARG A 244 -2.89 8.95 -13.87
C ARG A 244 -1.96 7.88 -13.28
N ALA A 245 -1.58 7.99 -12.01
CA ALA A 245 -0.78 6.99 -11.32
C ALA A 245 -1.66 5.98 -10.54
N ALA A 246 -2.89 6.35 -10.19
CA ALA A 246 -3.86 5.46 -9.54
C ALA A 246 -4.34 4.34 -10.48
N GLU A 247 -4.66 4.64 -11.75
CA GLU A 247 -5.09 3.64 -12.74
C GLU A 247 -4.14 2.42 -12.88
N PRO A 248 -2.82 2.60 -13.13
CA PRO A 248 -1.89 1.48 -13.18
C PRO A 248 -1.57 0.88 -11.80
N ALA A 249 -1.86 1.58 -10.70
CA ALA A 249 -1.71 1.04 -9.35
C ALA A 249 -2.85 0.08 -8.95
N MET A 250 -4.05 0.29 -9.50
CA MET A 250 -5.23 -0.58 -9.34
C MET A 250 -5.24 -1.79 -10.29
N SER A 251 -4.53 -1.69 -11.41
CA SER A 251 -4.56 -2.71 -12.47
C SER A 251 -3.48 -3.78 -12.26
N PRO A 252 -3.76 -5.08 -12.49
CA PRO A 252 -2.72 -6.08 -12.65
C PRO A 252 -1.74 -5.69 -13.76
N ALA A 253 -0.47 -6.08 -13.62
CA ALA A 253 0.49 -5.91 -14.71
C ALA A 253 -0.01 -6.66 -15.97
N PRO A 254 0.16 -6.12 -17.18
CA PRO A 254 -0.18 -6.83 -18.41
C PRO A 254 0.49 -8.20 -18.43
N ALA A 255 -0.27 -9.24 -18.77
CA ALA A 255 0.28 -10.58 -18.90
C ALA A 255 1.45 -10.55 -19.91
N PRO A 256 2.59 -11.21 -19.62
CA PRO A 256 3.69 -11.29 -20.58
C PRO A 256 3.18 -11.92 -21.87
N VAL A 257 3.30 -11.18 -22.98
CA VAL A 257 2.83 -11.64 -24.29
C VAL A 257 3.60 -12.89 -24.65
N SER A 258 2.92 -14.04 -24.65
CA SER A 258 3.44 -15.30 -25.16
C SER A 258 3.71 -15.14 -26.66
N GLY A 259 4.98 -14.94 -27.01
CA GLY A 259 5.41 -14.85 -28.39
C GLY A 259 5.06 -16.13 -29.17
N PRO A 260 4.87 -16.04 -30.51
CA PRO A 260 4.56 -17.22 -31.30
C PRO A 260 5.67 -18.26 -31.17
N ILE A 261 5.32 -19.48 -30.75
CA ILE A 261 6.20 -20.64 -30.90
C ILE A 261 6.24 -20.96 -32.39
N ASN A 262 7.21 -20.38 -33.10
CA ASN A 262 7.50 -20.74 -34.47
C ASN A 262 8.07 -22.16 -34.49
N GLY A 263 7.22 -23.12 -34.87
CA GLY A 263 7.64 -24.49 -35.15
C GLY A 263 8.60 -24.50 -36.34
N GLY A 264 9.89 -24.64 -36.06
CA GLY A 264 10.92 -24.93 -37.05
C GLY A 264 11.06 -26.42 -37.26
N ASP A 265 10.13 -27.02 -38.00
CA ASP A 265 10.21 -28.44 -38.36
C ASP A 265 11.38 -28.63 -39.35
N HIS A 266 12.44 -29.35 -38.92
CA HIS A 266 13.62 -29.61 -39.73
C HIS A 266 13.56 -31.03 -40.30
N SER A 267 12.95 -31.13 -41.48
CA SER A 267 12.89 -32.35 -42.27
C SER A 267 14.30 -32.79 -42.71
N VAL A 268 14.79 -33.91 -42.16
CA VAL A 268 16.00 -34.61 -42.65
C VAL A 268 15.56 -35.87 -43.40
N PRO A 269 16.01 -36.11 -44.65
CA PRO A 269 15.58 -37.26 -45.42
C PRO A 269 16.40 -38.53 -45.11
N GLY A 270 15.72 -39.53 -44.56
CA GLY A 270 15.80 -40.94 -44.99
C GLY A 270 17.10 -41.74 -44.86
N SER A 271 17.07 -42.77 -44.01
CA SER A 271 17.58 -44.11 -44.34
C SER A 271 16.82 -45.19 -43.57
N ALA A 272 16.60 -46.34 -44.20
CA ALA A 272 15.71 -47.40 -43.73
C ALA A 272 16.38 -48.37 -42.72
N GLY A 273 15.58 -49.04 -41.88
CA GLY A 273 16.10 -50.00 -40.91
C GLY A 273 15.06 -50.71 -40.02
N GLU A 274 14.27 -51.60 -40.64
CA GLU A 274 13.58 -52.75 -40.02
C GLU A 274 12.47 -52.59 -38.95
N SER A 275 11.63 -53.64 -38.91
CA SER A 275 10.36 -53.73 -38.17
C SER A 275 10.46 -54.72 -37.02
N LYS A 276 9.82 -54.40 -35.89
CA LYS A 276 9.29 -55.38 -34.92
C LYS A 276 8.27 -54.74 -33.96
N SER A 277 7.06 -55.31 -33.94
CA SER A 277 5.97 -54.94 -33.03
C SER A 277 5.94 -55.92 -31.81
N PRO A 278 4.98 -55.86 -30.85
CA PRO A 278 5.36 -55.66 -29.44
C PRO A 278 4.86 -56.78 -28.49
N PRO A 279 5.08 -56.60 -27.18
CA PRO A 279 3.97 -56.69 -26.21
C PRO A 279 3.92 -55.43 -25.32
N GLY A 280 2.84 -55.07 -24.62
CA GLY A 280 1.62 -55.82 -24.33
C GLY A 280 1.49 -56.11 -22.82
N ASN A 281 0.95 -55.15 -22.05
CA ASN A 281 0.40 -55.26 -20.68
C ASN A 281 -0.33 -53.92 -20.41
N THR A 282 -1.63 -53.77 -20.14
CA THR A 282 -2.63 -54.40 -19.23
C THR A 282 -2.53 -53.99 -17.76
N GLY A 283 -3.59 -53.32 -17.27
CA GLY A 283 -3.92 -53.14 -15.85
C GLY A 283 -3.23 -51.98 -15.14
N ASP A 284 -3.86 -51.28 -14.18
CA ASP A 284 -5.25 -51.38 -13.72
C ASP A 284 -5.71 -50.06 -13.07
N SER A 285 -7.02 -49.79 -13.08
CA SER A 285 -7.61 -48.55 -12.57
C SER A 285 -8.10 -48.70 -11.13
N ARG A 286 -7.68 -47.83 -10.19
CA ARG A 286 -8.35 -47.71 -8.87
C ARG A 286 -8.18 -46.35 -8.17
N SER A 287 -9.33 -45.71 -7.96
CA SER A 287 -9.65 -44.66 -6.97
C SER A 287 -11.01 -45.04 -6.32
N PRO A 288 -11.61 -44.27 -5.39
CA PRO A 288 -11.10 -43.27 -4.45
C PRO A 288 -11.05 -43.94 -3.04
N PRO A 289 -11.70 -43.53 -1.91
CA PRO A 289 -12.46 -42.32 -1.51
C PRO A 289 -11.49 -41.22 -0.96
N VAL A 290 -11.83 -39.99 -0.54
CA VAL A 290 -13.01 -39.30 0.04
C VAL A 290 -13.32 -39.59 1.52
N PHE A 291 -12.95 -38.66 2.42
CA PHE A 291 -13.49 -38.59 3.78
C PHE A 291 -13.95 -37.16 4.11
N ARG A 292 -15.08 -37.06 4.81
CA ARG A 292 -15.67 -35.81 5.31
C ARG A 292 -14.98 -35.36 6.60
N ALA A 293 -14.97 -34.05 6.83
CA ALA A 293 -14.72 -33.45 8.13
C ALA A 293 -15.97 -33.57 9.06
N PRO A 294 -15.78 -33.51 10.39
CA PRO A 294 -16.70 -32.86 11.31
C PRO A 294 -16.55 -31.32 11.28
#